data_AF-A0A923Q618-F1
#
_entry.id   AF-A0A923Q618-F1
#
_cell.length_a   1.000
_cell.length_b   1.000
_cell.length_c   1.000
_cell.angle_alpha   90.00
_cell.angle_beta   90.00
_cell.angle_gamma   90.00
#
_symmetry.space_group_name_H-M   'P 1'
#
loop_
_entity.id
_entity.type
_entity.pdbx_description
1 polymer ?
#
loop_
_entity_poly.entity_id
_entity_poly.type
_entity_poly.pdbx_seq_one_letter_code
_entity_poly.pdbx_strand_id
1 'polypeptide(L)'
;MVGARPVIAPGSGHPRDLAGPQTPVARTPAQVRRLATSATTLDELDARSSVCRACPRLVAWREQVAVERRAAYADQEYWGRPVTGWGPSNATIAVVGLAPAAHGGNRTGRIFTGDRSGDWLFAALYRAGLASQPTSTSADDELQLLGTRVTLPVRCAPPGNKPTTVERDTCAAWLV
;
A
#
# COMPACT_ATOMS: atom_id res chain seq x y z
N MET A 1 -0.39 26.03 17.75
CA MET A 1 0.41 24.88 17.29
C MET A 1 -0.57 23.75 17.01
N VAL A 2 -0.93 23.52 15.75
CA VAL A 2 -1.76 22.36 15.38
C VAL A 2 -0.86 21.13 15.58
N GLY A 3 -1.17 20.31 16.58
CA GLY A 3 -0.43 19.07 16.83
C GLY A 3 -0.43 18.21 15.57
N ALA A 4 0.70 17.56 15.26
CA ALA A 4 0.77 16.66 14.12
C ALA A 4 -0.37 15.63 14.21
N ARG A 5 -1.22 15.56 13.17
CA ARG A 5 -2.30 14.56 13.10
C ARG A 5 -1.72 13.16 13.32
N PRO A 6 -2.39 12.22 13.97
CA PRO A 6 -1.82 10.90 14.23
C PRO A 6 -1.55 10.10 12.95
N VAL A 7 -0.62 9.14 13.01
CA VAL A 7 -0.50 8.08 11.98
C VAL A 7 -1.71 7.16 12.09
N ILE A 8 -2.27 6.75 10.95
CA ILE A 8 -3.50 5.95 10.91
C ILE A 8 -3.24 4.58 11.54
N ALA A 9 -3.89 4.31 12.67
CA ALA A 9 -3.82 3.02 13.34
C ALA A 9 -4.61 1.94 12.57
N PRO A 10 -4.18 0.66 12.62
CA PRO A 10 -4.97 -0.44 12.09
C PRO A 10 -6.38 -0.48 12.67
N GLY A 11 -7.38 -0.66 11.80
CA GLY A 11 -8.79 -0.76 12.19
C GLY A 11 -9.44 0.57 12.57
N SER A 12 -8.78 1.72 12.32
CA SER A 12 -9.33 3.05 12.67
C SER A 12 -10.34 3.61 11.65
N GLY A 13 -10.88 2.79 10.76
CA GLY A 13 -11.88 3.20 9.76
C GLY A 13 -11.32 3.84 8.49
N HIS A 14 -10.03 3.66 8.18
CA HIS A 14 -9.49 4.11 6.90
C HIS A 14 -10.14 3.35 5.73
N PRO A 15 -10.53 4.01 4.61
CA PRO A 15 -11.37 3.43 3.54
C PRO A 15 -10.86 2.12 2.92
N ARG A 16 -9.56 1.85 3.02
CA ARG A 16 -8.89 0.66 2.46
C ARG A 16 -8.30 -0.28 3.51
N ASP A 17 -8.59 -0.04 4.80
CA ASP A 17 -8.05 -0.86 5.87
C ASP A 17 -8.98 -2.04 6.18
N LEU A 18 -8.59 -3.22 5.70
CA LEU A 18 -9.29 -4.46 5.98
C LEU A 18 -8.79 -5.15 7.26
N ALA A 19 -7.74 -4.62 7.91
CA ALA A 19 -7.21 -5.22 9.12
C ALA A 19 -8.05 -4.86 10.35
N GLY A 20 -8.48 -5.88 11.09
CA GLY A 20 -9.05 -5.74 12.43
C GLY A 20 -8.06 -6.07 13.55
N PRO A 21 -8.47 -5.92 14.84
CA PRO A 21 -7.62 -6.18 16.00
C PRO A 21 -7.02 -7.59 16.09
N GLN A 22 -7.69 -8.58 15.47
CA GLN A 22 -7.26 -9.99 15.46
C GLN A 22 -6.39 -10.36 14.25
N THR A 23 -6.07 -9.39 13.38
CA THR A 23 -5.28 -9.66 12.18
C THR A 23 -3.85 -10.05 12.56
N PRO A 24 -3.36 -11.23 12.13
CA PRO A 24 -2.05 -11.71 12.54
C PRO A 24 -0.93 -10.89 11.90
N VAL A 25 0.03 -10.44 12.73
CA VAL A 25 1.18 -9.64 12.29
C VAL A 25 2.37 -10.54 11.94
N ALA A 26 2.74 -10.60 10.66
CA ALA A 26 4.00 -11.21 10.25
C ALA A 26 5.20 -10.37 10.69
N ARG A 27 6.18 -10.99 11.36
CA ARG A 27 7.44 -10.38 11.80
C ARG A 27 8.68 -11.04 11.20
N THR A 28 8.50 -12.13 10.45
CA THR A 28 9.59 -12.90 9.82
C THR A 28 9.20 -13.37 8.41
N PRO A 29 10.16 -13.68 7.53
CA PRO A 29 9.86 -14.24 6.21
C PRO A 29 9.05 -15.55 6.25
N ALA A 30 9.29 -16.40 7.26
CA ALA A 30 8.54 -17.64 7.45
C ALA A 30 7.06 -17.38 7.83
N GLN A 31 6.81 -16.37 8.67
CA GLN A 31 5.45 -15.93 8.99
C GLN A 31 4.77 -15.31 7.76
N VAL A 32 5.48 -14.53 6.95
CA VAL A 32 4.95 -13.99 5.69
C VAL A 32 4.47 -15.13 4.80
N ARG A 33 5.32 -16.14 4.54
CA ARG A 33 4.93 -17.31 3.74
C ARG A 33 3.69 -18.00 4.30
N ARG A 34 3.69 -18.38 5.58
CA ARG A 34 2.58 -19.10 6.20
C ARG A 34 1.26 -18.32 6.16
N LEU A 35 1.30 -17.02 6.43
CA LEU A 35 0.10 -16.18 6.45
C LEU A 35 -0.41 -15.85 5.06
N ALA A 36 0.46 -15.74 4.06
CA ALA A 36 0.04 -15.53 2.68
C ALA A 36 -0.59 -16.81 2.10
N THR A 37 0.09 -17.95 2.21
CA THR A 37 -0.38 -19.21 1.60
C THR A 37 -1.62 -19.81 2.26
N SER A 38 -1.97 -19.36 3.47
CA SER A 38 -3.19 -19.78 4.16
C SER A 38 -4.33 -18.76 4.05
N ALA A 39 -4.14 -17.67 3.29
CA ALA A 39 -5.24 -16.77 2.98
C ALA A 39 -6.13 -17.40 1.90
N THR A 40 -7.44 -17.37 2.11
CA THR A 40 -8.42 -17.97 1.19
C THR A 40 -9.09 -16.96 0.28
N THR A 41 -8.99 -15.67 0.62
CA THR A 41 -9.53 -14.54 -0.15
C THR A 41 -8.48 -13.45 -0.29
N LEU A 42 -8.64 -12.58 -1.30
CA LEU A 42 -7.78 -11.40 -1.45
C LEU A 42 -7.97 -10.42 -0.30
N ASP A 43 -9.18 -10.28 0.23
CA ASP A 43 -9.46 -9.40 1.37
C ASP A 43 -8.69 -9.85 2.61
N GLU A 44 -8.63 -11.18 2.85
CA GLU A 44 -7.85 -11.76 3.93
C GLU A 44 -6.34 -11.56 3.72
N LEU A 45 -5.86 -11.74 2.48
CA LEU A 45 -4.47 -11.48 2.12
C LEU A 45 -4.09 -10.01 2.30
N ASP A 46 -4.97 -9.09 1.89
CA ASP A 46 -4.79 -7.65 1.99
C ASP A 46 -4.79 -7.23 3.46
N ALA A 47 -5.73 -7.71 4.28
CA ALA A 47 -5.74 -7.48 5.73
C ALA A 47 -4.44 -7.95 6.41
N ARG A 48 -4.03 -9.21 6.17
CA ARG A 48 -2.81 -9.78 6.78
C ARG A 48 -1.55 -9.04 6.32
N SER A 49 -1.47 -8.67 5.04
CA SER A 49 -0.31 -7.97 4.49
C SER A 49 -0.24 -6.51 4.96
N SER A 50 -1.37 -5.83 5.19
CA SER A 50 -1.45 -4.42 5.61
C SER A 50 -0.95 -4.15 7.05
N VAL A 51 -0.70 -5.20 7.83
CA VAL A 51 -0.13 -5.10 9.19
C VAL A 51 1.26 -5.73 9.30
N CYS A 52 1.83 -6.22 8.19
CA CYS A 52 3.14 -6.87 8.16
C CYS A 52 4.28 -5.94 8.68
N ARG A 53 5.18 -6.54 9.48
CA ARG A 53 6.37 -5.91 10.06
C ARG A 53 7.65 -6.74 9.83
N ALA A 54 7.68 -7.60 8.82
CA ALA A 54 8.78 -8.56 8.60
C ALA A 54 10.10 -7.96 8.08
N CYS A 55 10.11 -6.68 7.65
CA CYS A 55 11.29 -6.00 7.11
C CYS A 55 11.68 -4.81 8.01
N PRO A 56 12.60 -4.99 8.98
CA PRO A 56 12.88 -3.95 9.99
C PRO A 56 13.27 -2.59 9.40
N ARG A 57 14.10 -2.55 8.36
CA ARG A 57 14.52 -1.31 7.69
C ARG A 57 13.33 -0.57 7.06
N LEU A 58 12.42 -1.29 6.40
CA LEU A 58 11.23 -0.69 5.78
C LEU A 58 10.21 -0.23 6.81
N VAL A 59 10.07 -0.98 7.92
CA VAL A 59 9.20 -0.62 9.03
C VAL A 59 9.68 0.68 9.68
N ALA A 60 10.96 0.76 10.02
CA ALA A 60 11.55 1.97 10.58
C ALA A 60 11.37 3.17 9.64
N TRP A 61 11.70 2.99 8.36
CA TRP A 61 11.61 4.07 7.38
C TRP A 61 10.19 4.58 7.13
N ARG A 62 9.23 3.69 6.89
CA ARG A 62 7.86 4.09 6.55
C ARG A 62 7.18 4.83 7.71
N GLU A 63 7.51 4.44 8.94
CA GLU A 63 6.99 5.04 10.18
C GLU A 63 7.68 6.37 10.48
N GLN A 64 9.01 6.44 10.32
CA GLN A 64 9.76 7.71 10.40
C GLN A 64 9.18 8.75 9.44
N VAL A 65 9.00 8.40 8.17
CA VAL A 65 8.42 9.30 7.16
C VAL A 65 7.00 9.73 7.52
N ALA A 66 6.18 8.84 8.10
CA ALA A 66 4.81 9.15 8.50
C ALA A 66 4.72 10.11 9.70
N VAL A 67 5.76 10.14 10.54
CA VAL A 67 5.90 11.06 11.67
C VAL A 67 6.54 12.38 11.24
N GLU A 68 7.68 12.34 10.56
CA GLU A 68 8.43 13.54 10.15
C GLU A 68 7.70 14.35 9.10
N ARG A 69 7.15 13.65 8.09
CA ARG A 69 6.41 14.20 6.94
C ARG A 69 7.23 15.18 6.11
N ARG A 70 6.77 15.40 4.87
CA ARG A 70 7.22 16.53 4.07
C ARG A 70 6.42 17.76 4.49
N ALA A 71 7.03 18.94 4.52
CA ALA A 71 6.35 20.20 4.84
C ALA A 71 5.05 20.42 4.05
N ALA A 72 5.02 20.06 2.77
CA ALA A 72 3.85 20.15 1.90
C ALA A 72 2.65 19.25 2.33
N TYR A 73 2.87 18.31 3.25
CA TYR A 73 1.88 17.34 3.72
C TYR A 73 1.84 17.27 5.26
N ALA A 74 2.33 18.30 5.96
CA ALA A 74 2.49 18.27 7.42
C ALA A 74 1.16 18.10 8.17
N ASP A 75 0.09 18.65 7.59
CA ASP A 75 -1.29 18.64 8.09
C ASP A 75 -2.11 17.40 7.66
N GLN A 76 -1.49 16.47 6.93
CA GLN A 76 -2.16 15.26 6.45
C GLN A 76 -1.90 14.07 7.37
N GLU A 77 -2.90 13.20 7.46
CA GLU A 77 -2.74 11.88 8.06
C GLU A 77 -1.96 10.97 7.12
N TYR A 78 -1.08 10.15 7.68
CA TYR A 78 -0.27 9.20 6.92
C TYR A 78 -0.70 7.77 7.23
N TRP A 79 -0.74 6.96 6.18
CA TRP A 79 -0.95 5.52 6.26
C TRP A 79 0.14 4.80 7.07
N GLY A 80 1.43 5.04 6.77
CA GLY A 80 2.55 4.54 7.57
C GLY A 80 2.69 3.01 7.63
N ARG A 81 2.03 2.29 6.74
CA ARG A 81 1.85 0.83 6.76
C ARG A 81 2.12 0.21 5.37
N PRO A 82 2.22 -1.12 5.24
CA PRO A 82 2.24 -1.77 3.94
C PRO A 82 1.01 -1.38 3.12
N VAL A 83 1.20 -1.06 1.85
CA VAL A 83 0.12 -0.70 0.92
C VAL A 83 -0.32 -1.96 0.16
N THR A 84 -1.61 -2.27 0.22
CA THR A 84 -2.19 -3.49 -0.35
C THR A 84 -2.52 -3.34 -1.83
N GLY A 85 -2.68 -4.48 -2.51
CA GLY A 85 -3.18 -4.49 -3.88
C GLY A 85 -4.63 -3.99 -3.93
N TRP A 86 -5.06 -3.43 -5.06
CA TRP A 86 -6.47 -3.02 -5.20
C TRP A 86 -6.96 -3.08 -6.64
N GLY A 87 -8.28 -3.20 -6.79
CA GLY A 87 -8.98 -3.52 -8.04
C GLY A 87 -9.74 -4.84 -7.93
N PRO A 88 -10.60 -5.17 -8.91
CA PRO A 88 -11.40 -6.39 -8.92
C PRO A 88 -10.57 -7.67 -8.67
N SER A 89 -11.12 -8.62 -7.92
CA SER A 89 -10.51 -9.94 -7.69
C SER A 89 -10.50 -10.81 -8.94
N ASN A 90 -11.42 -10.55 -9.87
CA ASN A 90 -11.51 -11.18 -11.20
C ASN A 90 -10.85 -10.34 -12.31
N ALA A 91 -9.92 -9.44 -11.96
CA ALA A 91 -9.17 -8.67 -12.95
C ALA A 91 -8.44 -9.59 -13.93
N THR A 92 -8.49 -9.26 -15.21
CA THR A 92 -7.76 -9.97 -16.28
C THR A 92 -6.41 -9.33 -16.58
N ILE A 93 -6.19 -8.10 -16.10
CA ILE A 93 -4.93 -7.36 -16.24
C ILE A 93 -4.35 -7.07 -14.85
N ALA A 94 -3.06 -7.37 -14.67
CA ALA A 94 -2.31 -7.00 -13.48
C ALA A 94 -1.24 -5.95 -13.81
N VAL A 95 -1.28 -4.81 -13.13
CA VAL A 95 -0.22 -3.79 -13.18
C VAL A 95 0.65 -3.93 -11.95
N VAL A 96 1.92 -4.26 -12.15
CA VAL A 96 2.87 -4.53 -11.07
C VAL A 96 3.89 -3.40 -11.01
N GLY A 97 3.85 -2.62 -9.93
CA GLY A 97 4.85 -1.58 -9.66
C GLY A 97 6.10 -2.13 -8.96
N LEU A 98 6.88 -1.24 -8.34
CA LEU A 98 8.06 -1.61 -7.55
C LEU A 98 7.76 -1.64 -6.04
N ALA A 99 7.49 -0.47 -5.48
CA ALA A 99 7.19 -0.26 -4.07
C ALA A 99 6.46 1.09 -3.88
N PRO A 100 5.81 1.36 -2.74
CA PRO A 100 5.15 2.65 -2.51
C PRO A 100 6.15 3.78 -2.40
N ALA A 101 5.79 4.95 -2.93
CA ALA A 101 6.52 6.18 -2.64
C ALA A 101 6.32 6.62 -1.18
N ALA A 102 7.36 7.21 -0.58
CA ALA A 102 7.37 7.69 0.80
C ALA A 102 6.24 8.69 1.12
N HIS A 103 5.86 9.54 0.15
CA HIS A 103 4.77 10.51 0.28
C HIS A 103 3.64 10.31 -0.73
N GLY A 104 3.63 9.17 -1.43
CA GLY A 104 2.52 8.70 -2.25
C GLY A 104 1.75 7.65 -1.45
N GLY A 105 1.85 6.38 -1.85
CA GLY A 105 1.17 5.27 -1.16
C GLY A 105 1.44 5.15 0.36
N ASN A 106 2.64 5.52 0.86
CA ASN A 106 2.88 5.51 2.32
C ASN A 106 2.15 6.64 3.07
N ARG A 107 1.72 7.69 2.36
CA ARG A 107 0.84 8.74 2.87
C ARG A 107 -0.62 8.35 2.68
N THR A 108 -1.00 8.01 1.45
CA THR A 108 -2.40 7.84 1.04
C THR A 108 -2.99 6.46 1.31
N GLY A 109 -2.16 5.46 1.59
CA GLY A 109 -2.60 4.07 1.79
C GLY A 109 -3.09 3.37 0.51
N ARG A 110 -2.89 3.96 -0.67
CA ARG A 110 -3.30 3.38 -1.95
C ARG A 110 -2.17 3.43 -2.98
N ILE A 111 -1.96 2.30 -3.67
CA ILE A 111 -0.89 2.17 -4.67
C ILE A 111 -1.11 3.20 -5.78
N PHE A 112 -0.03 3.91 -6.16
CA PHE A 112 -0.03 4.92 -7.22
C PHE A 112 -0.94 6.13 -6.93
N THR A 113 -1.21 6.45 -5.66
CA THR A 113 -2.05 7.60 -5.28
C THR A 113 -1.23 8.68 -4.60
N GLY A 114 -1.36 9.92 -5.07
CA GLY A 114 -0.71 11.09 -4.46
C GLY A 114 0.78 11.28 -4.81
N ASP A 115 1.23 10.73 -5.94
CA ASP A 115 2.55 10.97 -6.52
C ASP A 115 2.48 11.05 -8.06
N ARG A 116 3.54 11.58 -8.69
CA ARG A 116 3.60 11.82 -10.14
C ARG A 116 3.51 10.55 -10.98
N SER A 117 3.94 9.40 -10.44
CA SER A 117 3.86 8.14 -11.18
C SER A 117 2.41 7.67 -11.31
N GLY A 118 1.62 7.92 -10.26
CA GLY A 118 0.18 7.76 -10.25
C GLY A 118 -0.55 8.62 -11.26
N ASP A 119 -0.24 9.91 -11.30
CA ASP A 119 -0.88 10.86 -12.22
C ASP A 119 -0.76 10.39 -13.68
N TRP A 120 0.42 9.93 -14.07
CA TRP A 120 0.65 9.41 -15.41
C TRP A 120 -0.10 8.08 -15.65
N LEU A 121 -0.02 7.15 -14.71
CA LEU A 121 -0.61 5.82 -14.83
C LEU A 121 -2.14 5.90 -14.95
N PHE A 122 -2.81 6.60 -14.04
CA PHE A 122 -4.28 6.65 -14.04
C PHE A 122 -4.85 7.42 -15.21
N ALA A 123 -4.16 8.46 -15.68
CA ALA A 123 -4.54 9.13 -16.93
C ALA A 123 -4.46 8.16 -18.13
N ALA A 124 -3.45 7.29 -18.18
CA ALA A 124 -3.31 6.28 -19.23
C ALA A 124 -4.36 5.16 -19.12
N LEU A 125 -4.60 4.62 -17.92
CA LEU A 125 -5.61 3.59 -17.68
C LEU A 125 -7.01 4.08 -18.02
N TYR A 126 -7.34 5.33 -17.67
CA TYR A 126 -8.63 5.94 -18.02
C TYR A 126 -8.82 6.03 -19.54
N ARG A 127 -7.82 6.53 -20.28
CA ARG A 127 -7.87 6.58 -21.75
C ARG A 127 -8.01 5.19 -22.39
N ALA A 128 -7.49 4.15 -21.72
CA ALA A 128 -7.61 2.76 -22.16
C ALA A 128 -8.94 2.09 -21.72
N GLY A 129 -9.82 2.78 -21.01
CA GLY A 129 -11.07 2.21 -20.49
C GLY A 129 -10.90 1.26 -19.31
N LEU A 130 -9.76 1.33 -18.60
CA LEU A 130 -9.37 0.46 -17.48
C LEU A 130 -9.53 1.11 -16.11
N ALA A 131 -9.98 2.36 -16.05
CA ALA A 131 -10.25 3.11 -14.83
C ALA A 131 -11.50 4.00 -15.02
N SER A 132 -12.24 4.26 -13.94
CA SER A 132 -13.46 5.09 -13.98
C SER A 132 -13.20 6.58 -14.12
N GLN A 133 -12.01 7.05 -13.71
CA GLN A 133 -11.62 8.47 -13.78
C GLN A 133 -10.10 8.59 -14.02
N PRO A 134 -9.62 9.75 -14.53
CA PRO A 134 -8.22 9.94 -14.91
C PRO A 134 -7.27 10.22 -13.73
N THR A 135 -7.78 10.48 -12.53
CA THR A 135 -7.00 10.93 -11.37
C THR A 135 -7.16 10.01 -10.17
N SER A 136 -6.09 9.93 -9.36
CA SER A 136 -6.04 9.19 -8.11
C SER A 136 -5.48 10.08 -7.00
N THR A 137 -6.35 10.72 -6.25
CA THR A 137 -6.02 11.80 -5.30
C THR A 137 -5.98 11.32 -3.85
N SER A 138 -6.94 10.49 -3.43
CA SER A 138 -7.06 9.96 -2.07
C SER A 138 -7.66 8.55 -2.07
N ALA A 139 -7.57 7.81 -0.96
CA ALA A 139 -8.07 6.43 -0.92
C ALA A 139 -9.59 6.30 -1.14
N ASP A 140 -10.35 7.37 -0.87
CA ASP A 140 -11.81 7.52 -0.90
C ASP A 140 -12.35 8.32 -2.10
N ASP A 141 -11.53 8.66 -3.09
CA ASP A 141 -11.94 9.45 -4.27
C ASP A 141 -12.83 8.69 -5.29
N GLU A 142 -13.46 7.59 -4.87
CA GLU A 142 -14.35 6.73 -5.65
C GLU A 142 -13.76 6.15 -6.95
N LEU A 143 -12.45 6.30 -7.20
CA LEU A 143 -11.77 5.70 -8.34
C LEU A 143 -11.91 4.17 -8.32
N GLN A 144 -12.40 3.63 -9.43
CA GLN A 144 -12.54 2.19 -9.67
C GLN A 144 -11.62 1.76 -10.81
N LEU A 145 -10.99 0.59 -10.65
CA LEU A 145 -10.30 -0.08 -11.74
C LEU A 145 -11.25 -1.07 -12.42
N LEU A 146 -11.22 -1.08 -13.75
CA LEU A 146 -12.09 -1.87 -14.61
C LEU A 146 -11.27 -2.99 -15.24
N GLY A 147 -11.56 -4.25 -14.88
CA GLY A 147 -10.81 -5.42 -15.36
C GLY A 147 -9.32 -5.44 -15.00
N THR A 148 -8.86 -4.52 -14.15
CA THR A 148 -7.44 -4.29 -13.83
C THR A 148 -7.22 -4.32 -12.33
N ARG A 149 -6.11 -4.92 -11.87
CA ARG A 149 -5.66 -4.85 -10.48
C ARG A 149 -4.24 -4.33 -10.42
N VAL A 150 -3.96 -3.43 -9.48
CA VAL A 150 -2.60 -2.94 -9.21
C VAL A 150 -2.02 -3.61 -7.98
N THR A 151 -0.73 -3.92 -8.00
CA THR A 151 -0.02 -4.54 -6.87
C THR A 151 1.47 -4.19 -6.87
N LEU A 152 2.19 -4.60 -5.81
CA LEU A 152 3.61 -4.33 -5.61
C LEU A 152 4.34 -5.58 -5.08
N PRO A 153 5.54 -5.89 -5.58
CA PRO A 153 6.40 -6.94 -5.04
C PRO A 153 6.98 -6.55 -3.68
N VAL A 154 7.13 -5.26 -3.38
CA VAL A 154 7.46 -4.75 -2.04
C VAL A 154 6.37 -3.79 -1.60
N ARG A 155 5.67 -4.10 -0.51
CA ARG A 155 4.49 -3.34 -0.07
C ARG A 155 4.79 -2.18 0.87
N CYS A 156 6.02 -2.01 1.33
CA CYS A 156 6.41 -0.90 2.22
C CYS A 156 7.31 0.09 1.47
N ALA A 157 7.18 1.39 1.76
CA ALA A 157 8.07 2.39 1.17
C ALA A 157 9.54 2.09 1.54
N PRO A 158 10.45 1.96 0.56
CA PRO A 158 11.86 1.80 0.83
C PRO A 158 12.61 3.14 0.78
N PRO A 159 13.64 3.34 1.62
CA PRO A 159 14.57 4.46 1.49
C PRO A 159 15.10 4.58 0.05
N GLY A 160 15.10 5.80 -0.49
CA GLY A 160 15.56 6.08 -1.86
C GLY A 160 14.76 5.39 -2.95
N ASN A 161 13.53 4.93 -2.67
CA ASN A 161 12.71 4.11 -3.58
C ASN A 161 13.44 2.83 -4.06
N LYS A 162 14.40 2.33 -3.25
CA LYS A 162 15.24 1.19 -3.60
C LYS A 162 15.09 0.07 -2.55
N PRO A 163 14.20 -0.90 -2.78
CA PRO A 163 14.17 -2.09 -1.95
C PRO A 163 15.42 -2.93 -2.21
N THR A 164 15.86 -3.64 -1.18
CA THR A 164 16.88 -4.68 -1.29
C THR A 164 16.28 -5.97 -1.84
N THR A 165 17.13 -6.87 -2.32
CA THR A 165 16.71 -8.21 -2.73
C THR A 165 16.10 -9.00 -1.56
N VAL A 166 16.69 -8.89 -0.36
CA VAL A 166 16.18 -9.53 0.86
C VAL A 166 14.76 -9.04 1.19
N GLU A 167 14.49 -7.75 1.04
CA GLU A 167 13.16 -7.20 1.28
C GLU A 167 12.14 -7.62 0.24
N ARG A 168 12.53 -7.65 -1.05
CA ARG A 168 11.73 -8.23 -2.12
C ARG A 168 11.38 -9.68 -1.81
N ASP A 169 12.38 -10.50 -1.48
CA ASP A 169 12.20 -11.94 -1.23
C ASP A 169 11.38 -12.21 0.03
N THR A 170 11.52 -11.34 1.05
CA THR A 170 10.68 -11.37 2.25
C THR A 170 9.22 -11.07 1.93
N CYS A 171 8.96 -10.13 1.01
CA CYS A 171 7.61 -9.68 0.64
C CYS A 171 6.97 -10.56 -0.44
N ALA A 172 7.76 -11.35 -1.17
CA ALA A 172 7.35 -12.13 -2.33
C ALA A 172 6.10 -12.99 -2.08
N ALA A 173 6.01 -13.62 -0.91
CA ALA A 173 4.88 -14.51 -0.60
C ALA A 173 3.52 -13.80 -0.59
N TRP A 174 3.49 -12.49 -0.36
CA TRP A 174 2.25 -11.74 -0.45
C TRP A 174 1.77 -11.54 -1.90
N LEU A 175 2.63 -11.75 -2.91
CA LEU A 175 2.29 -11.61 -4.33
C LEU A 175 1.95 -12.94 -5.02
N VAL A 176 2.31 -14.08 -4.41
CA VAL A 176 2.08 -15.45 -4.93
C VAL A 176 0.89 -16.14 -4.29
#